data_AF-A0A5Q4GC19-F1
#
_entry.id   AF-A0A5Q4GC19-F1
#
_cell.length_a   1.000
_cell.length_b   1.000
_cell.length_c   1.000
_cell.angle_alpha   90.00
_cell.angle_beta   90.00
_cell.angle_gamma   90.00
#
_symmetry.space_group_name_H-M   'P 1'
#
loop_
_entity.id
_entity.type
_entity.pdbx_description
1 polymer ?
#
loop_
_entity_poly.entity_id
_entity_poly.type
_entity_poly.pdbx_seq_one_letter_code
_entity_poly.pdbx_strand_id
1 'polypeptide(L)'
;MMDASVRLRRPAWLRAWGVALVPLFLAAAYLGLVWSPQDVNQGNLIRIMYAHVSVAWIGFVAVGLTALFGALYLWRGKRRDDVLAVASGEMALLFSAL
;
A
#
# COMPACT_ATOMS: atom_id res chain seq x y z
N MET A 1 30.96 16.57 -2.05
CA MET A 1 30.43 17.47 -1.00
C MET A 1 28.96 17.69 -1.32
N MET A 2 28.08 16.83 -0.80
CA MET A 2 26.61 16.90 -1.02
C MET A 2 26.01 17.44 0.28
N ASP A 3 25.31 18.57 0.19
CA ASP A 3 24.77 19.27 1.36
C ASP A 3 23.75 18.42 2.11
N ALA A 4 24.17 17.97 3.29
CA ALA A 4 23.34 17.32 4.28
C ALA A 4 22.50 18.35 5.03
N SER A 5 21.36 18.79 4.47
CA SER A 5 20.18 19.21 5.26
C SER A 5 18.99 19.67 4.41
N VAL A 6 18.50 18.87 3.45
CA VAL A 6 17.11 19.06 3.03
C VAL A 6 16.23 18.47 4.13
N ARG A 7 15.88 19.27 5.14
CA ARG A 7 14.79 18.94 6.07
C ARG A 7 13.50 18.95 5.27
N LEU A 8 13.11 17.79 4.74
CA LEU A 8 11.75 17.57 4.23
C LEU A 8 10.79 17.81 5.40
N ARG A 9 10.21 19.02 5.47
CA ARG A 9 9.11 19.29 6.38
C ARG A 9 7.98 18.37 5.98
N ARG A 10 7.76 17.30 6.75
CA ARG A 10 6.59 16.44 6.57
C ARG A 10 5.36 17.31 6.79
N PRO A 11 4.53 17.53 5.77
CA PRO A 11 3.38 18.39 5.92
C PRO A 11 2.41 17.78 6.95
N ALA A 12 1.75 18.63 7.73
CA ALA A 12 0.94 18.21 8.87
C ALA A 12 -0.19 17.24 8.47
N TRP A 13 -0.71 17.36 7.25
CA TRP A 13 -1.74 16.47 6.72
C TRP A 13 -1.27 15.01 6.59
N LEU A 14 0.00 14.76 6.23
CA LEU A 14 0.55 13.39 6.19
C LEU A 14 0.63 12.77 7.58
N ARG A 15 0.95 13.58 8.60
CA ARG A 15 0.97 13.11 9.99
C ARG A 15 -0.46 12.82 10.47
N ALA A 16 -1.41 13.68 10.12
CA ALA A 16 -2.82 13.48 10.43
C ALA A 16 -3.34 12.16 9.81
N TRP A 17 -3.04 11.90 8.53
CA TRP A 17 -3.38 10.62 7.89
C TRP A 17 -2.70 9.44 8.56
N GLY A 18 -1.40 9.54 8.87
CA GLY A 18 -0.69 8.46 9.56
C GLY A 18 -1.31 8.10 10.90
N VAL A 19 -1.71 9.11 11.70
CA VAL A 19 -2.37 8.89 12.98
C VAL A 19 -3.79 8.35 12.80
N ALA A 20 -4.54 8.82 11.80
CA ALA A 20 -5.91 8.37 11.55
C ALA A 20 -5.99 6.94 10.98
N LEU A 21 -4.99 6.51 10.21
CA LEU A 21 -4.98 5.19 9.58
C LEU A 21 -4.77 4.05 10.58
N VAL A 22 -4.03 4.27 11.67
CA VAL A 22 -3.80 3.25 12.70
C VAL A 22 -5.10 2.75 13.35
N PRO A 23 -5.96 3.60 13.95
CA PRO A 23 -7.21 3.15 14.55
C PRO A 23 -8.18 2.60 13.49
N LEU A 24 -8.18 3.16 12.27
CA LEU A 24 -9.01 2.65 11.18
C LEU A 24 -8.61 1.23 10.76
N PHE A 25 -7.31 0.96 10.66
CA PHE A 25 -6.78 -0.37 10.38
C PHE A 25 -7.15 -1.37 11.48
N LEU A 26 -6.97 -0.99 12.76
CA LEU A 26 -7.34 -1.85 13.90
C LEU A 26 -8.84 -2.14 13.93
N ALA A 27 -9.67 -1.14 13.67
CA ALA A 27 -11.12 -1.31 13.59
C ALA A 27 -11.51 -2.25 12.44
N ALA A 28 -10.95 -2.05 11.23
CA ALA A 28 -11.20 -2.91 10.09
C ALA A 28 -10.75 -4.36 10.34
N ALA A 29 -9.57 -4.56 10.94
CA ALA A 29 -9.05 -5.87 11.31
C ALA A 29 -9.96 -6.58 12.32
N TYR A 30 -10.40 -5.88 13.37
CA TYR A 30 -11.34 -6.45 14.35
C TYR A 30 -12.69 -6.80 13.70
N LEU A 31 -13.24 -5.88 12.90
CA LEU A 31 -14.53 -6.09 12.26
C LEU A 31 -14.50 -7.26 11.27
N GLY A 32 -13.44 -7.39 10.46
CA GLY A 32 -13.32 -8.44 9.46
C GLY A 32 -12.87 -9.79 10.02
N LEU A 33 -11.97 -9.83 11.00
CA LEU A 33 -11.39 -11.08 11.50
C LEU A 33 -12.10 -11.63 12.73
N VAL A 34 -12.73 -10.78 13.55
CA VAL A 34 -13.34 -11.19 14.83
C VAL A 34 -14.85 -10.98 14.83
N TRP A 35 -15.35 -9.81 14.42
CA TRP A 35 -16.76 -9.50 14.51
C TRP A 35 -17.64 -10.10 13.41
N SER A 36 -17.10 -10.25 12.19
CA SER A 36 -17.90 -10.65 11.04
C SER A 36 -18.63 -11.98 11.29
N PRO A 37 -19.88 -12.14 10.84
CA PRO A 37 -20.57 -13.41 10.93
C PRO A 37 -19.90 -14.45 10.03
N GLN A 38 -20.16 -15.71 10.33
CA GLN A 38 -19.77 -16.83 9.48
C GLN A 38 -20.64 -16.86 8.22
N ASP A 39 -20.03 -17.20 7.09
CA ASP A 39 -20.75 -17.41 5.83
C ASP A 39 -21.45 -18.77 5.81
N VAL A 40 -22.54 -18.90 5.04
CA VAL A 40 -23.34 -20.12 4.95
C VAL A 40 -22.55 -21.28 4.36
N ASN A 41 -21.70 -21.02 3.36
CA ASN A 41 -20.94 -22.05 2.64
C ASN A 41 -19.50 -22.14 3.15
N GLN A 42 -18.89 -21.01 3.48
CA GLN A 42 -17.48 -20.91 3.85
C GLN A 42 -17.25 -20.94 5.37
N GLY A 43 -18.29 -20.84 6.19
CA GLY A 43 -18.16 -20.79 7.64
C GLY A 43 -17.24 -19.66 8.09
N ASN A 44 -16.21 -19.99 8.89
CA ASN A 44 -15.21 -19.01 9.33
C ASN A 44 -14.17 -18.64 8.27
N LEU A 45 -14.04 -19.39 7.16
CA LEU A 45 -13.05 -19.09 6.13
C LEU A 45 -13.31 -17.74 5.45
N ILE A 46 -14.56 -17.25 5.41
CA ILE A 46 -14.88 -15.94 4.84
C ILE A 46 -14.06 -14.80 5.46
N ARG A 47 -13.67 -14.93 6.73
CA ARG A 47 -12.90 -13.91 7.47
C ARG A 47 -11.58 -13.57 6.77
N ILE A 48 -10.92 -14.54 6.14
CA ILE A 48 -9.66 -14.30 5.43
C ILE A 48 -9.85 -13.44 4.19
N MET A 49 -11.04 -13.45 3.56
CA MET A 49 -11.31 -12.66 2.35
C MET A 49 -11.25 -11.15 2.60
N TYR A 50 -11.54 -10.69 3.82
CA TYR A 50 -11.45 -9.28 4.20
C TYR A 50 -10.01 -8.74 4.19
N ALA A 51 -9.00 -9.61 4.39
CA ALA A 51 -7.60 -9.22 4.26
C ALA A 51 -7.05 -9.61 2.88
N HIS A 52 -7.27 -10.87 2.47
CA HIS A 52 -6.67 -11.47 1.29
C HIS A 52 -7.01 -10.74 -0.01
N VAL A 53 -8.30 -10.46 -0.25
CA VAL A 53 -8.74 -9.84 -1.51
C VAL A 53 -8.16 -8.43 -1.64
N SER A 54 -8.19 -7.66 -0.54
CA SER A 54 -7.64 -6.30 -0.54
C SER A 54 -6.13 -6.28 -0.73
N VAL A 55 -5.39 -7.15 -0.04
CA VAL A 55 -3.93 -7.26 -0.18
C VAL A 55 -3.55 -7.63 -1.61
N ALA A 56 -4.21 -8.63 -2.20
CA ALA A 56 -3.96 -9.07 -3.57
C ALA A 56 -4.19 -7.95 -4.58
N TRP A 57 -5.30 -7.22 -4.49
CA TRP A 57 -5.60 -6.09 -5.37
C TRP A 57 -4.55 -4.98 -5.29
N ILE A 58 -4.15 -4.58 -4.08
CA ILE A 58 -3.13 -3.54 -3.90
C ILE A 58 -1.77 -4.03 -4.41
N GLY A 59 -1.42 -5.30 -4.19
CA GLY A 59 -0.21 -5.92 -4.74
C GLY A 59 -0.17 -5.84 -6.27
N PHE A 60 -1.24 -6.25 -6.95
CA PHE A 60 -1.31 -6.18 -8.42
C PHE A 60 -1.24 -4.75 -8.95
N VAL A 61 -1.92 -3.81 -8.31
CA VAL A 61 -1.85 -2.39 -8.68
C VAL A 61 -0.43 -1.85 -8.50
N ALA A 62 0.23 -2.18 -7.38
CA ALA A 62 1.59 -1.73 -7.12
C ALA A 62 2.59 -2.27 -8.15
N VAL A 63 2.50 -3.55 -8.51
CA VAL A 63 3.30 -4.15 -9.60
C VAL A 63 3.02 -3.46 -10.94
N GLY A 64 1.74 -3.25 -11.27
CA GLY A 64 1.33 -2.57 -12.49
C GLY A 64 1.87 -1.13 -12.59
N LEU A 65 1.82 -0.38 -11.48
CA LEU A 65 2.38 0.96 -11.40
C LEU A 65 3.90 0.96 -11.52
N THR A 66 4.58 -0.02 -10.91
CA THR A 66 6.03 -0.20 -11.03
C THR A 66 6.42 -0.37 -12.50
N ALA A 67 5.73 -1.25 -13.22
CA ALA A 67 5.96 -1.48 -14.64
C ALA A 67 5.63 -0.23 -15.48
N LEU A 68 4.52 0.45 -15.20
CA LEU A 68 4.10 1.66 -15.91
C LEU A 68 5.12 2.79 -15.76
N PHE A 69 5.51 3.11 -14.53
CA PHE A 69 6.45 4.19 -14.27
C PHE A 69 7.88 3.85 -14.71
N GLY A 70 8.28 2.58 -14.61
CA GLY A 70 9.54 2.10 -15.20
C GLY A 70 9.57 2.29 -16.72
N ALA A 71 8.49 1.93 -17.42
CA ALA A 71 8.37 2.15 -18.86
C ALA A 71 8.36 3.65 -19.22
N LEU A 72 7.64 4.48 -18.47
CA LEU A 72 7.64 5.94 -18.66
C LEU A 72 9.02 6.55 -18.44
N TYR A 73 9.76 6.07 -17.44
CA TYR A 73 11.13 6.51 -17.19
C TYR A 73 12.05 6.16 -18.35
N LEU A 74 12.00 4.93 -18.88
CA LEU A 74 12.79 4.53 -20.04
C LEU A 74 12.44 5.34 -21.29
N TRP A 75 11.16 5.72 -21.46
CA TRP A 75 10.73 6.52 -22.61
C TRP A 75 11.12 8.00 -22.49
N ARG A 76 10.94 8.61 -21.32
CA ARG A 76 11.04 10.07 -21.13
C ARG A 76 12.33 10.52 -20.45
N GLY A 77 13.04 9.60 -19.77
CA GLY A 77 14.25 9.89 -18.98
C GLY A 77 14.01 10.81 -17.76
N LYS A 78 12.77 10.97 -17.30
CA LYS A 78 12.44 11.92 -16.22
C LYS A 78 12.62 11.28 -14.85
N ARG A 79 13.46 11.87 -14.00
CA ARG A 79 13.70 11.42 -12.60
C ARG A 79 12.43 11.23 -11.75
N ARG A 80 11.35 11.96 -12.05
CA ARG A 80 10.06 11.80 -11.35
C ARG A 80 9.44 10.42 -11.57
N ASP A 81 9.55 9.89 -12.79
CA ASP A 81 9.00 8.59 -13.16
C ASP A 81 9.79 7.46 -12.46
N ASP A 82 11.12 7.60 -12.37
CA ASP A 82 11.99 6.68 -11.62
C ASP A 82 11.64 6.62 -10.12
N VAL A 83 11.47 7.78 -9.47
CA VAL A 83 11.06 7.83 -8.05
C VAL A 83 9.70 7.16 -7.82
N LEU A 84 8.75 7.33 -8.75
CA LEU A 84 7.45 6.67 -8.67
C LEU A 84 7.54 5.16 -8.90
N ALA A 85 8.40 4.72 -9.81
CA ALA A 85 8.66 3.30 -10.05
C ALA A 85 9.25 2.61 -8.81
N VAL A 86 10.27 3.22 -8.17
CA VAL A 86 10.86 2.69 -6.93
C VAL A 86 9.84 2.65 -5.80
N ALA A 87 9.11 3.75 -5.57
CA ALA A 87 8.11 3.82 -4.51
C ALA A 87 6.98 2.79 -4.69
N SER A 88 6.51 2.58 -5.92
CA SER A 88 5.52 1.53 -6.22
C SER A 88 6.11 0.13 -6.12
N GLY A 89 7.39 -0.06 -6.44
CA GLY A 89 8.09 -1.33 -6.31
C GLY A 89 8.24 -1.78 -4.85
N GLU A 90 8.55 -0.86 -3.93
CA GLU A 90 8.57 -1.15 -2.49
C GLU A 90 7.18 -1.59 -1.98
N MET A 91 6.12 -0.94 -2.45
CA MET A 91 4.75 -1.33 -2.13
C MET A 91 4.41 -2.70 -2.70
N ALA A 92 4.83 -3.01 -3.93
CA ALA A 92 4.63 -4.32 -4.54
C ALA A 92 5.28 -5.42 -3.70
N LEU A 93 6.55 -5.23 -3.29
CA LEU A 93 7.25 -6.18 -2.44
C LEU A 93 6.54 -6.42 -1.10
N LEU A 94 6.10 -5.34 -0.44
CA LEU A 94 5.41 -5.44 0.84
C LEU A 94 4.08 -6.19 0.71
N PHE A 95 3.25 -5.85 -0.26
CA PHE A 95 1.93 -6.47 -0.43
C PHE A 95 1.99 -7.87 -1.05
N SER A 96 3.04 -8.23 -1.79
CA SER A 96 3.23 -9.60 -2.28
C SER A 96 3.75 -10.55 -1.20
N ALA A 97 4.28 -10.03 -0.09
CA ALA A 97 4.77 -10.84 1.04
C ALA A 97 3.73 -11.03 2.16
N LEU A 98 2.60 -10.31 2.10
CA LEU A 98 1.46 -10.41 3.02
C LEU A 98 0.42 -11.42 2.51
#